data_AF-A0A9P5A5M1-F1
#
_entry.id   AF-A0A9P5A5M1-F1
#
_cell.length_a   1.000
_cell.length_b   1.000
_cell.length_c   1.000
_cell.angle_alpha   90.00
_cell.angle_beta   90.00
_cell.angle_gamma   90.00
#
_symmetry.space_group_name_H-M   'P 1'
#
loop_
_entity.id
_entity.type
_entity.pdbx_description
1 polymer ?
#
loop_
_entity_poly.entity_id
_entity_poly.type
_entity_poly.pdbx_seq_one_letter_code
_entity_poly.pdbx_strand_id
1 'polypeptide(L)'
;MSQPNEEARIILALQAYQEDPKLSLRRAAFLYDVHFRTLHYRSQGRQARADCIPNGRKLSDQEEQVIVEYILNLDSRGFPSRYRDIEEMANRLLAERDASPVGKR
;
A
#
# COMPACT_ATOMS: atom_id res chain seq x y z
N MET A 1 -21.70 0.65 16.00
CA MET A 1 -20.91 1.85 15.68
C MET A 1 -19.47 1.39 15.50
N SER A 2 -18.98 1.32 14.25
CA SER A 2 -17.59 0.92 13.99
C SER A 2 -16.66 1.95 14.63
N GLN A 3 -15.65 1.51 15.38
CA GLN A 3 -14.60 2.41 15.84
C GLN A 3 -13.99 3.09 14.60
N PRO A 4 -13.81 4.43 14.60
CA PRO A 4 -13.17 5.11 13.49
C PRO A 4 -11.75 4.55 13.34
N ASN A 5 -11.43 4.13 12.11
CA ASN A 5 -10.14 3.61 11.71
C ASN A 5 -9.02 4.53 12.23
N GLU A 6 -7.94 3.98 12.80
CA GLU A 6 -6.82 4.76 13.36
C GLU A 6 -6.23 5.73 12.32
N GLU A 7 -6.12 5.29 11.07
CA GLU A 7 -5.68 6.14 9.94
C GLU A 7 -6.63 7.32 9.69
N ALA A 8 -7.93 7.14 9.87
CA ALA A 8 -8.89 8.23 9.71
C ALA A 8 -8.68 9.32 10.78
N ARG A 9 -8.36 8.95 12.02
CA ARG A 9 -8.02 9.91 13.09
C ARG A 9 -6.72 10.66 12.78
N ILE A 10 -5.73 9.97 12.24
CA ILE A 10 -4.45 10.59 11.82
C ILE A 10 -4.69 11.61 10.71
N ILE A 11 -5.48 11.26 9.70
CA ILE A 11 -5.82 12.17 8.58
C ILE A 11 -6.56 13.41 9.09
N LEU A 12 -7.56 13.23 9.96
CA LEU A 12 -8.30 14.35 10.57
C LEU A 12 -7.39 15.24 11.43
N ALA A 13 -6.48 14.65 12.20
CA ALA A 13 -5.53 15.39 13.01
C ALA A 13 -4.54 16.21 12.16
N LEU A 14 -4.11 15.68 11.00
CA LEU A 14 -3.28 16.40 10.05
C LEU A 14 -4.04 17.55 9.39
N GLN A 15 -5.29 17.33 8.98
CA GLN A 15 -6.15 18.38 8.41
C GLN A 15 -6.34 19.52 9.41
N ALA A 16 -6.70 19.21 10.66
CA ALA A 16 -6.86 20.21 11.71
C ALA A 16 -5.57 21.02 11.98
N TYR A 17 -4.42 20.35 11.93
CA TYR A 17 -3.11 21.01 12.05
C TYR A 17 -2.79 21.93 10.86
N GLN A 18 -3.22 21.58 9.64
CA GLN A 18 -3.02 22.40 8.45
C GLN A 18 -3.96 23.61 8.39
N GLU A 19 -5.20 23.45 8.88
CA GLU A 19 -6.23 24.49 8.85
C GLU A 19 -6.06 25.54 9.95
N ASP A 20 -5.55 25.16 11.13
CA ASP A 20 -5.37 26.08 12.26
C ASP A 20 -3.88 26.43 12.49
N PRO A 21 -3.44 27.66 12.14
CA PRO A 21 -2.06 28.10 12.35
C PRO A 21 -1.66 28.26 13.83
N LYS A 22 -2.61 28.25 14.76
CA LYS A 22 -2.35 28.30 16.21
C LYS A 22 -2.24 26.89 16.83
N LEU A 23 -2.67 25.86 16.11
CA LEU A 23 -2.67 24.49 16.62
C LEU A 23 -1.28 23.87 16.46
N SER A 24 -0.67 23.48 17.59
CA SER A 24 0.57 22.69 17.52
C SER A 24 0.27 21.23 17.17
N LEU A 25 1.21 20.59 16.48
CA LEU A 25 1.12 19.16 16.16
C LEU A 25 0.90 18.28 17.41
N ARG A 26 1.51 18.65 18.53
CA ARG A 26 1.35 17.96 19.82
C ARG A 26 -0.05 18.11 20.38
N ARG A 27 -0.66 19.29 20.20
CA ARG A 27 -2.05 19.55 20.59
C ARG A 27 -3.02 18.80 19.69
N ALA A 28 -2.79 18.77 18.38
CA ALA A 28 -3.58 17.98 17.43
C ALA A 28 -3.57 16.49 17.79
N ALA A 29 -2.38 15.92 18.03
CA ALA A 29 -2.24 14.53 18.48
C ALA A 29 -3.07 14.23 19.74
N PHE A 30 -3.07 15.13 20.71
CA PHE A 30 -3.86 14.99 21.93
C PHE A 30 -5.38 15.09 21.68
N LEU A 31 -5.83 16.05 20.87
CA LEU A 31 -7.27 16.27 20.59
C LEU A 31 -7.91 15.10 19.85
N TYR A 32 -7.18 14.48 18.93
CA TYR A 32 -7.67 13.41 18.08
C TYR A 32 -7.29 12.01 18.59
N ASP A 33 -6.72 11.91 19.80
CA ASP A 33 -6.31 10.65 20.42
C ASP A 33 -5.37 9.81 19.52
N VAL A 34 -4.34 10.48 18.98
CA VAL A 34 -3.32 9.89 18.10
C VAL A 34 -1.95 9.99 18.78
N HIS A 35 -1.15 8.93 18.69
CA HIS A 35 0.21 8.98 19.18
C HIS A 35 1.05 10.04 18.44
N PHE A 36 1.63 10.99 19.17
CA PHE A 36 2.37 12.13 18.59
C PHE A 36 3.41 11.72 17.54
N ARG A 37 4.18 10.66 17.82
CA ARG A 37 5.23 10.19 16.90
C ARG A 37 4.66 9.73 15.56
N THR A 38 3.47 9.13 15.56
CA THR A 38 2.79 8.69 14.34
C THR A 38 2.36 9.90 13.52
N LEU A 39 1.72 10.87 14.17
CA LEU A 39 1.29 12.11 13.52
C LEU A 39 2.48 12.91 12.96
N HIS A 40 3.59 12.97 13.69
CA HIS A 40 4.84 13.62 13.25
C HIS A 40 5.46 12.97 12.02
N TYR A 41 5.55 11.64 11.97
CA TYR A 41 6.03 10.99 10.74
C TYR A 41 5.08 11.23 9.56
N ARG A 42 3.77 11.24 9.83
CA ARG A 42 2.77 11.48 8.79
C ARG A 42 2.82 12.92 8.26
N SER A 43 3.03 13.92 9.13
CA SER A 43 3.24 15.32 8.71
C SER A 43 4.53 15.53 7.92
N GLN A 44 5.53 14.65 8.11
CA GLN A 44 6.76 14.62 7.31
C GLN A 44 6.59 13.88 5.96
N GLY A 45 5.37 13.48 5.61
CA GLY A 45 5.08 12.82 4.33
C GLY A 45 5.24 11.30 4.33
N ARG A 46 5.53 10.66 5.47
CA ARG A 46 5.54 9.20 5.54
C ARG A 46 4.14 8.69 5.25
N GLN A 47 3.98 7.79 4.29
CA GLN A 47 2.72 7.15 3.92
C GLN A 47 2.28 6.06 4.92
N ALA A 48 0.99 5.74 4.91
CA ALA A 48 0.45 4.63 5.68
C ALA A 48 1.00 3.34 5.08
N ARG A 49 1.11 2.28 5.90
CA ARG A 49 1.72 1.04 5.43
C ARG A 49 0.95 0.44 4.24
N ALA A 50 -0.36 0.63 4.18
CA ALA A 50 -1.22 0.19 3.08
C ALA A 50 -0.93 0.93 1.76
N ASP A 51 -0.51 2.18 1.82
CA ASP A 51 -0.23 3.01 0.64
C ASP A 51 1.24 2.91 0.20
N CYS A 52 2.14 2.48 1.11
CA CYS A 52 3.55 2.36 0.81
C CYS A 52 3.86 1.16 -0.08
N ILE A 53 4.67 1.40 -1.12
CA ILE A 53 5.30 0.33 -1.90
C ILE A 53 6.23 -0.49 -0.99
N PRO A 54 6.07 -1.82 -0.91
CA PRO A 54 6.95 -2.67 -0.12
C PRO A 54 8.39 -2.66 -0.67
N ASN A 55 9.37 -2.61 0.24
CA ASN A 55 10.77 -2.78 -0.13
C ASN A 55 10.97 -4.16 -0.79
N GLY A 56 11.69 -4.20 -1.91
CA GLY A 56 11.96 -5.44 -2.64
C GLY A 56 10.83 -5.89 -3.57
N ARG A 57 9.81 -5.04 -3.80
CA ARG A 57 8.84 -5.26 -4.88
C ARG A 57 9.58 -5.34 -6.22
N LYS A 58 9.38 -6.43 -6.95
CA LYS A 58 10.02 -6.70 -8.25
C LYS A 58 9.18 -6.25 -9.43
N LEU A 59 7.86 -6.30 -9.29
CA LEU A 59 6.90 -5.97 -10.33
C LEU A 59 6.45 -4.51 -10.23
N SER A 60 6.11 -3.91 -11.36
CA SER A 60 5.48 -2.59 -11.45
C SER A 60 3.98 -2.70 -11.19
N ASP A 61 3.32 -1.55 -10.98
CA ASP A 61 1.86 -1.49 -10.83
C ASP A 61 1.15 -2.06 -12.06
N GLN A 62 1.67 -1.75 -13.26
CA GLN A 62 1.11 -2.25 -14.51
C GLN A 62 1.22 -3.77 -14.61
N GLU A 63 2.37 -4.34 -14.22
CA GLU A 63 2.57 -5.79 -14.29
C GLU A 63 1.77 -6.56 -13.26
N GLU A 64 1.65 -6.03 -12.04
CA GLU A 64 0.75 -6.63 -11.06
C GLU A 64 -0.70 -6.59 -11.55
N GLN A 65 -1.11 -5.51 -12.22
CA GLN A 65 -2.44 -5.43 -12.82
C GLN A 65 -2.65 -6.46 -13.95
N VAL A 66 -1.66 -6.68 -14.81
CA VAL A 66 -1.70 -7.74 -15.83
C VAL A 66 -1.84 -9.12 -15.20
N ILE A 67 -1.15 -9.39 -14.09
CA ILE A 67 -1.28 -10.65 -13.35
C ILE A 67 -2.68 -10.80 -12.74
N VAL A 68 -3.25 -9.74 -12.18
CA VAL A 68 -4.63 -9.76 -11.65
C VAL A 68 -5.62 -10.07 -12.76
N GLU A 69 -5.52 -9.41 -13.90
CA GLU A 69 -6.36 -9.67 -15.08
C GLU A 69 -6.20 -11.12 -15.56
N TYR A 70 -4.97 -11.65 -15.57
CA TYR A 70 -4.71 -13.04 -15.90
C TYR A 70 -5.40 -14.02 -14.93
N ILE A 71 -5.34 -13.77 -13.61
CA ILE A 71 -6.03 -14.60 -12.60
C ILE A 71 -7.55 -14.56 -12.80
N LEU A 72 -8.12 -13.37 -13.00
CA LEU A 72 -9.56 -13.21 -13.25
C LEU A 72 -9.98 -13.92 -14.55
N ASN A 73 -9.12 -13.89 -15.58
CA ASN A 73 -9.36 -14.60 -16.82
C ASN A 73 -9.35 -16.12 -16.63
N LEU A 74 -8.41 -16.66 -15.84
CA LEU A 74 -8.37 -18.08 -15.49
C LEU A 74 -9.65 -18.51 -14.75
N ASP A 75 -10.05 -17.74 -13.74
CA ASP A 75 -11.25 -18.00 -12.94
C ASP A 75 -12.51 -17.97 -13.81
N SER A 76 -12.63 -16.98 -14.71
CA SER A 76 -13.76 -16.88 -15.64
C SER A 76 -13.92 -18.09 -16.59
N ARG A 77 -12.82 -18.80 -16.87
CA ARG A 77 -12.81 -20.02 -17.69
C ARG A 77 -12.99 -21.29 -16.87
N GLY A 78 -13.14 -21.18 -15.55
CA GLY A 78 -13.25 -22.31 -14.62
C GLY A 78 -11.91 -23.00 -14.32
N PHE A 79 -10.78 -22.36 -14.62
CA PHE A 79 -9.46 -22.88 -14.25
C PHE A 79 -9.00 -22.26 -12.94
N PRO A 80 -8.72 -23.05 -11.89
CA PRO A 80 -8.20 -22.52 -10.64
C PRO A 80 -6.77 -22.00 -10.86
N SER A 81 -6.49 -20.77 -10.44
CA SER A 81 -5.14 -20.21 -10.50
C SER A 81 -4.20 -20.92 -9.51
N ARG A 82 -3.07 -21.46 -9.99
CA ARG A 82 -2.02 -22.01 -9.12
C ARG A 82 -0.89 -21.01 -8.94
N TYR A 83 -0.20 -21.09 -7.80
CA TYR A 83 0.99 -20.26 -7.55
C TYR A 83 2.04 -20.38 -8.66
N ARG A 84 2.23 -21.58 -9.22
CA ARG A 84 3.19 -21.81 -10.31
C ARG A 84 2.81 -21.06 -11.59
N ASP A 85 1.54 -21.00 -11.93
CA ASP A 85 1.07 -20.32 -13.14
C ASP A 85 1.27 -18.80 -13.01
N ILE A 86 1.02 -18.27 -11.81
CA ILE A 86 1.27 -16.86 -11.46
C ILE A 86 2.77 -16.55 -11.47
N GLU A 87 3.61 -17.43 -10.90
CA GLU A 87 5.06 -17.29 -10.90
C GLU A 87 5.62 -17.31 -12.33
N GLU A 88 5.13 -18.19 -13.19
CA GLU A 88 5.52 -18.25 -14.60
C GLU A 88 5.13 -16.96 -15.34
N MET A 89 3.91 -16.45 -15.14
CA MET A 89 3.47 -15.19 -15.73
C MET A 89 4.35 -14.02 -15.25
N ALA A 90 4.62 -13.93 -13.94
CA ALA A 90 5.50 -12.91 -13.38
C ALA A 90 6.92 -13.00 -13.96
N ASN A 91 7.46 -14.21 -14.10
CA ASN A 91 8.79 -14.44 -14.66
C ASN A 91 8.86 -14.09 -16.15
N ARG A 92 7.80 -14.29 -16.92
CA ARG A 92 7.71 -13.83 -18.32
C ARG A 92 7.80 -12.31 -18.40
N LEU A 93 7.00 -11.59 -17.59
CA LEU A 93 7.03 -10.11 -17.52
C LEU A 93 8.37 -9.56 -17.02
N LEU A 94 9.09 -10.30 -16.18
CA LEU A 94 10.44 -9.93 -15.74
C LEU A 94 11.48 -10.22 -16.82
N ALA A 95 11.38 -11.33 -17.54
CA ALA A 95 12.28 -11.67 -18.63
C ALA A 95 12.19 -10.66 -19.78
N GLU A 96 10.99 -10.15 -20.10
CA GLU A 96 10.79 -9.11 -21.13
C GLU A 96 11.57 -7.81 -20.86
N ARG A 97 11.94 -7.53 -19.60
CA ARG A 97 12.73 -6.34 -19.23
C ARG A 97 14.17 -6.68 -18.82
N ASP A 98 14.61 -7.92 -19.03
CA ASP A 98 15.89 -8.44 -18.57
C ASP A 98 16.09 -8.38 -17.03
N ALA A 99 15.00 -8.52 -16.26
CA ALA A 99 15.03 -8.54 -14.80
C ALA A 99 15.20 -9.96 -14.22
N SER A 100 15.66 -10.03 -12.97
CA SER A 100 15.83 -11.30 -12.25
C SER A 100 14.48 -11.95 -11.90
N PRO A 101 14.34 -13.28 -12.03
CA PRO A 101 13.07 -13.97 -11.78
C PRO A 101 12.62 -13.87 -10.31
N VAL A 102 11.32 -14.02 -10.09
CA VAL A 102 10.71 -14.30 -8.79
C VAL A 102 11.04 -15.74 -8.38
N GLY A 103 11.01 -16.03 -7.07
CA GLY A 103 11.30 -17.35 -6.54
C GLY A 103 12.79 -17.61 -6.30
N LYS A 104 13.09 -18.81 -5.78
CA LYS A 104 14.47 -19.29 -5.63
C LYS A 104 14.90 -19.96 -6.93
N ARG A 105 16.16 -19.74 -7.33
CA ARG A 105 16.81 -20.53 -8.38
C ARG A 105 17.17 -21.92 -7.86
#